data_AF-A0A7S4FPS1-F1
#
_entry.id   AF-A0A7S4FPS1-F1
#
_cell.length_a   1.000
_cell.length_b   1.000
_cell.length_c   1.000
_cell.angle_alpha   90.00
_cell.angle_beta   90.00
_cell.angle_gamma   90.00
#
_symmetry.space_group_name_H-M   'P 1'
#
loop_
_entity.id
_entity.type
_entity.pdbx_description
1 polymer ?
#
loop_
_entity_poly.entity_id
_entity_poly.type
_entity_poly.pdbx_seq_one_letter_code
_entity_poly.pdbx_strand_id
1 'polypeptide(L)'
;CGGLPFLGLLKALILAPIPVLMVSLGCFLTSVSCLPHDVYLSYSATWTTAYLGRNLRTLILLALPVMLISWPFIVLIGCTVGSLFYFCGTIAWSVFDDDVPLCCGGVTTPFEEATKAVKEFWKFNYKAVFTHVHDMSDIPNGWDGRVYEIPLHKVFWGLAITFW
;
A
#
# COMPACT_ATOMS: atom_id res chain seq x y z
N CYS A 1 13.11 19.50 -34.70
CA CYS A 1 12.82 18.12 -34.24
C CYS A 1 11.63 18.09 -33.25
N GLY A 2 10.44 18.52 -33.67
CA GLY A 2 9.27 18.65 -32.77
C GLY A 2 8.43 17.38 -32.57
N GLY A 3 8.68 16.31 -33.33
CA GLY A 3 7.87 15.08 -33.30
C GLY A 3 8.31 14.04 -32.25
N LEU A 4 9.52 14.17 -31.68
CA LEU A 4 10.06 13.24 -30.68
C LEU A 4 9.21 13.15 -29.41
N PRO A 5 8.72 14.27 -28.82
CA PRO A 5 7.85 14.20 -27.63
C PRO A 5 6.52 13.49 -27.93
N PHE A 6 5.96 13.70 -29.12
CA PHE A 6 4.72 13.06 -29.55
C PHE A 6 4.89 11.55 -29.74
N LEU A 7 6.00 11.12 -30.34
CA LEU A 7 6.37 9.71 -30.47
C LEU A 7 6.59 9.04 -29.11
N GLY A 8 7.26 9.73 -28.18
CA GLY A 8 7.44 9.25 -26.80
C GLY A 8 6.12 9.06 -26.06
N LEU A 9 5.20 10.03 -26.15
CA LEU A 9 3.87 9.92 -25.55
C LEU A 9 3.02 8.80 -26.17
N LEU A 10 3.04 8.66 -27.49
CA LEU A 10 2.31 7.59 -28.18
C LEU A 10 2.83 6.21 -27.78
N LYS A 11 4.16 6.05 -27.72
CA LYS A 11 4.82 4.82 -27.27
C LYS A 11 4.47 4.50 -25.81
N ALA A 12 4.54 5.50 -24.93
CA ALA A 12 4.17 5.36 -23.53
C ALA A 12 2.70 4.96 -23.37
N LEU A 13 1.79 5.59 -24.11
CA LEU A 13 0.35 5.29 -24.04
C LEU A 13 0.03 3.83 -24.42
N ILE A 14 0.74 3.28 -25.40
CA ILE A 14 0.52 1.90 -25.88
C ILE A 14 1.21 0.87 -24.97
N LEU A 15 2.43 1.15 -24.52
CA LEU A 15 3.26 0.16 -23.83
C LEU A 15 3.17 0.22 -22.30
N ALA A 16 2.94 1.39 -21.70
CA ALA A 16 2.85 1.54 -20.24
C ALA A 16 1.66 0.80 -19.58
N PRO A 17 0.47 0.63 -20.21
CA PRO A 17 -0.65 -0.05 -19.57
C PRO A 17 -0.34 -1.48 -19.12
N ILE A 18 0.53 -2.19 -19.84
CA ILE A 18 0.88 -3.59 -19.54
C ILE A 18 1.66 -3.71 -18.21
N PRO A 19 2.82 -3.06 -18.01
CA PRO A 19 3.54 -3.10 -16.74
C PRO A 19 2.74 -2.46 -15.59
N VAL A 20 1.91 -1.44 -15.88
CA VAL A 20 0.97 -0.86 -14.89
C VAL A 20 -0.01 -1.92 -14.37
N LEU A 21 -0.63 -2.68 -15.28
CA LEU A 21 -1.53 -3.77 -14.90
C LEU A 21 -0.78 -4.88 -14.15
N MET A 22 0.44 -5.23 -14.57
CA MET A 22 1.26 -6.24 -13.87
C MET A 22 1.54 -5.84 -12.41
N VAL A 23 1.96 -4.59 -12.16
CA VAL A 23 2.21 -4.09 -10.80
C VAL A 23 0.91 -4.02 -10.02
N SER A 24 -0.13 -3.42 -10.59
CA SER A 24 -1.39 -3.17 -9.88
C SER A 24 -2.09 -4.47 -9.50
N LEU A 25 -2.23 -5.41 -10.44
CA LEU A 25 -2.81 -6.72 -10.16
C LEU A 25 -1.89 -7.59 -9.30
N GLY A 26 -0.57 -7.56 -9.51
CA GLY A 26 0.39 -8.32 -8.72
C GLY A 26 0.39 -7.90 -7.25
N CYS A 27 0.41 -6.59 -6.97
CA CYS A 27 0.35 -6.06 -5.62
C CYS A 27 -1.04 -6.25 -4.99
N PHE A 28 -2.12 -6.10 -5.76
CA PHE A 28 -3.47 -6.39 -5.29
C PHE A 28 -3.63 -7.85 -4.87
N LEU A 29 -3.26 -8.80 -5.73
CA LEU A 29 -3.32 -10.23 -5.43
C LEU A 29 -2.44 -10.59 -4.23
N THR A 30 -1.26 -9.97 -4.11
CA THR A 30 -0.40 -10.12 -2.95
C THR A 30 -1.11 -9.66 -1.67
N SER A 31 -1.69 -8.46 -1.68
CA SER A 31 -2.41 -7.92 -0.51
C SER A 31 -3.62 -8.79 -0.12
N VAL A 32 -4.38 -9.30 -1.08
CA VAL A 32 -5.52 -10.19 -0.84
C VAL A 32 -5.06 -11.55 -0.33
N SER A 33 -3.96 -12.08 -0.85
CA SER A 33 -3.42 -13.38 -0.42
C SER A 33 -2.84 -13.33 0.99
N CYS A 34 -2.27 -12.19 1.39
CA CYS A 34 -1.79 -11.96 2.77
C CYS A 34 -2.93 -11.64 3.75
N LEU A 35 -4.11 -11.23 3.26
CA LEU A 35 -5.20 -10.75 4.11
C LEU A 35 -5.62 -11.71 5.23
N PRO A 36 -5.73 -13.04 5.05
CA PRO A 36 -6.06 -13.95 6.16
C PRO A 36 -5.01 -13.95 7.27
N HIS A 37 -3.74 -13.86 6.89
CA HIS A 37 -2.61 -13.79 7.81
C HIS A 37 -2.60 -12.43 8.54
N ASP A 38 -2.84 -11.35 7.81
CA ASP A 38 -2.89 -9.99 8.34
C ASP A 38 -4.07 -9.81 9.32
N VAL A 39 -5.24 -10.36 8.98
CA VAL A 39 -6.40 -10.45 9.89
C VAL A 39 -5.99 -11.16 11.17
N TYR A 40 -5.49 -12.39 11.09
CA TYR A 40 -5.15 -13.17 12.28
C TYR A 40 -4.17 -12.42 13.20
N LEU A 41 -3.11 -11.86 12.62
CA LEU A 41 -2.07 -11.18 13.36
C LEU A 41 -2.53 -9.86 13.95
N SER A 42 -3.27 -9.01 13.22
CA SER A 42 -3.76 -7.75 13.75
C SER A 42 -4.77 -7.95 14.89
N TYR A 43 -5.64 -8.96 14.78
CA TYR A 43 -6.57 -9.32 15.86
C TYR A 43 -5.82 -9.87 17.08
N SER A 44 -4.86 -10.76 16.87
CA SER A 44 -4.04 -11.32 17.95
C SER A 44 -3.27 -10.21 18.66
N ALA A 45 -2.60 -9.33 17.92
CA ALA A 45 -1.83 -8.22 18.47
C ALA A 45 -2.72 -7.29 19.30
N THR A 46 -3.84 -6.83 18.74
CA THR A 46 -4.79 -5.95 19.46
C THR A 46 -5.33 -6.58 20.75
N TRP A 47 -5.47 -7.91 20.78
CA TRP A 47 -5.93 -8.63 21.95
C TRP A 47 -4.86 -8.77 23.04
N THR A 48 -3.62 -9.05 22.65
CA THR A 48 -2.50 -9.26 23.58
C THR A 48 -1.91 -7.96 24.12
N THR A 49 -2.14 -6.83 23.45
CA THR A 49 -1.61 -5.53 23.87
C THR A 49 -2.08 -5.11 25.27
N ALA A 50 -1.11 -4.89 26.16
CA ALA A 50 -1.36 -4.53 27.56
C ALA A 50 -1.72 -3.05 27.80
N TYR A 51 -1.31 -2.12 26.93
CA TYR A 51 -1.52 -0.69 27.13
C TYR A 51 -2.92 -0.19 26.72
N LEU A 52 -3.75 -1.05 26.16
CA LEU A 52 -5.06 -0.73 25.59
C LEU A 52 -6.20 -1.00 26.59
N GLY A 53 -6.90 0.05 27.02
CA GLY A 53 -8.09 -0.06 27.86
C GLY A 53 -9.26 -0.77 27.15
N ARG A 54 -10.20 -1.33 27.91
CA ARG A 54 -11.26 -2.20 27.38
C ARG A 54 -12.10 -1.54 26.30
N ASN A 55 -12.48 -0.27 26.51
CA ASN A 55 -13.29 0.52 25.59
C ASN A 55 -12.55 0.80 24.26
N LEU A 56 -11.27 1.19 24.34
CA LEU A 56 -10.47 1.47 23.16
C LEU A 56 -10.15 0.19 22.38
N ARG A 57 -9.89 -0.92 23.07
CA ARG A 57 -9.72 -2.23 22.45
C ARG A 57 -10.95 -2.64 21.64
N THR A 58 -12.15 -2.49 22.20
CA THR A 58 -13.39 -2.78 21.47
C THR A 58 -13.56 -1.88 20.24
N LEU A 59 -13.25 -0.59 20.37
CA LEU A 59 -13.32 0.35 19.25
C LEU A 59 -12.36 -0.04 18.12
N ILE A 60 -11.12 -0.40 18.45
CA ILE A 60 -10.11 -0.83 17.46
C ILE A 60 -10.56 -2.13 16.79
N LEU A 61 -11.02 -3.13 17.56
CA LEU A 61 -11.51 -4.39 17.01
C LEU A 61 -12.72 -4.20 16.07
N LEU A 62 -13.54 -3.16 16.29
CA LEU A 62 -14.64 -2.79 15.41
C LEU A 62 -14.17 -2.07 14.13
N ALA A 63 -13.12 -1.23 14.23
CA ALA A 63 -12.56 -0.50 13.10
C ALA A 63 -11.64 -1.36 12.22
N LEU A 64 -11.05 -2.41 12.80
CA LEU A 64 -10.08 -3.31 12.16
C LEU A 64 -10.56 -3.92 10.83
N PRO A 65 -11.79 -4.48 10.74
CA PRO A 65 -12.34 -4.99 9.49
C PRO A 65 -12.35 -3.95 8.37
N VAL A 66 -12.74 -2.71 8.70
CA VAL A 66 -12.84 -1.64 7.70
C VAL A 66 -11.45 -1.31 7.16
N MET A 67 -10.45 -1.20 8.04
CA MET A 67 -9.07 -0.93 7.62
C MET A 67 -8.50 -2.09 6.79
N LEU A 68 -8.66 -3.35 7.22
CA LEU A 68 -8.15 -4.52 6.51
C LEU A 68 -8.80 -4.72 5.15
N ILE A 69 -10.12 -4.53 5.04
CA ILE A 69 -10.82 -4.62 3.75
C ILE A 69 -10.43 -3.46 2.84
N SER A 70 -10.23 -2.25 3.39
CA SER A 70 -9.82 -1.09 2.59
C SER A 70 -8.40 -1.21 2.04
N TRP A 71 -7.51 -1.95 2.70
CA TRP A 71 -6.09 -2.03 2.36
C TRP A 71 -5.82 -2.49 0.92
N PRO A 72 -6.36 -3.63 0.42
CA PRO A 72 -6.21 -4.03 -0.97
C PRO A 72 -6.65 -2.97 -1.98
N PHE A 73 -7.72 -2.21 -1.69
CA PHE A 73 -8.20 -1.14 -2.58
C PHE A 73 -7.27 0.07 -2.59
N ILE A 74 -6.75 0.45 -1.42
CA ILE A 74 -5.74 1.51 -1.30
C ILE A 74 -4.48 1.12 -2.07
N VAL A 75 -4.02 -0.13 -1.93
CA VAL A 75 -2.89 -0.68 -2.68
C VAL A 75 -3.18 -0.65 -4.19
N LEU A 76 -4.36 -1.10 -4.62
CA LEU A 76 -4.73 -1.10 -6.04
C LEU A 76 -4.69 0.31 -6.63
N ILE A 77 -5.33 1.29 -5.97
CA ILE A 77 -5.37 2.68 -6.45
C ILE A 77 -3.97 3.29 -6.42
N GLY A 78 -3.25 3.14 -5.30
CA GLY A 78 -1.91 3.68 -5.13
C GLY A 78 -0.90 3.12 -6.13
N CYS A 79 -0.91 1.80 -6.34
CA CYS A 79 -0.08 1.14 -7.35
C CYS A 79 -0.46 1.56 -8.76
N THR A 80 -1.76 1.66 -9.08
CA THR A 80 -2.21 2.08 -10.42
C THR A 80 -1.72 3.49 -10.73
N VAL A 81 -1.96 4.44 -9.83
CA VAL A 81 -1.55 5.84 -10.03
C VAL A 81 -0.02 5.96 -10.06
N GLY A 82 0.68 5.37 -9.10
CA GLY A 82 2.14 5.45 -9.00
C GLY A 82 2.85 4.80 -10.20
N SER A 83 2.41 3.60 -10.60
CA SER A 83 3.00 2.90 -11.74
C SER A 83 2.67 3.58 -13.07
N LEU A 84 1.48 4.20 -13.22
CA LEU A 84 1.12 4.97 -14.40
C LEU A 84 2.12 6.10 -14.64
N PHE A 85 2.35 6.95 -13.63
CA PHE A 85 3.28 8.07 -13.75
C PHE A 85 4.71 7.60 -13.98
N TYR A 86 5.15 6.57 -13.25
CA TYR A 86 6.50 6.04 -13.37
C TYR A 86 6.76 5.44 -14.76
N PHE A 87 5.96 4.47 -15.21
CA PHE A 87 6.19 3.79 -16.49
C PHE A 87 5.89 4.68 -17.71
N CYS A 88 4.91 5.58 -17.63
CA CYS A 88 4.72 6.55 -18.71
C CYS A 88 5.94 7.49 -18.81
N GLY A 89 6.48 7.92 -17.67
CA GLY A 89 7.67 8.76 -17.60
C GLY A 89 8.90 8.07 -18.17
N THR A 90 9.19 6.84 -17.74
CA THR A 90 10.39 6.10 -18.19
C THR A 90 10.33 5.78 -19.69
N ILE A 91 9.17 5.35 -20.20
CA ILE A 91 9.01 5.04 -21.62
C ILE A 91 9.05 6.31 -22.48
N ALA A 92 8.42 7.41 -22.05
CA ALA A 92 8.49 8.67 -22.78
C ALA A 92 9.93 9.24 -22.82
N TRP A 93 10.68 9.10 -21.73
CA TRP A 93 12.07 9.54 -21.63
C TRP A 93 13.01 8.72 -22.52
N SER A 94 12.72 7.43 -22.71
CA SER A 94 13.54 6.52 -23.55
C SER A 94 13.70 6.97 -25.01
N VAL A 95 12.86 7.89 -25.50
CA VAL A 95 12.93 8.42 -26.88
C VAL A 95 13.98 9.53 -27.02
N PHE A 96 14.47 10.08 -25.92
CA PHE A 96 15.58 11.04 -25.88
C PHE A 96 16.94 10.39 -25.65
N ASP A 97 16.97 9.07 -25.51
CA ASP A 97 18.19 8.30 -25.27
C ASP A 97 18.73 7.78 -26.61
N ASP A 98 19.90 8.28 -27.03
CA ASP A 98 20.53 7.94 -28.31
C ASP A 98 21.06 6.49 -28.33
N ASP A 99 21.24 5.87 -27.16
CA ASP A 99 21.72 4.48 -27.02
C ASP A 99 20.58 3.46 -27.15
N VAL A 100 19.32 3.91 -27.25
CA VAL A 100 18.13 3.07 -27.19
C VAL A 100 17.37 3.11 -28.52
N PRO A 101 17.10 1.96 -29.18
CA PRO A 101 16.40 1.97 -30.45
C PRO A 101 14.97 2.52 -30.30
N LEU A 102 14.61 3.53 -31.09
CA LEU A 102 13.34 4.26 -30.98
C LEU A 102 12.09 3.35 -30.87
N CYS A 103 12.01 2.31 -31.71
CA CYS A 103 10.81 1.46 -31.79
C CYS A 103 10.71 0.40 -30.68
N CYS A 104 11.83 -0.26 -30.33
CA CYS A 104 11.82 -1.45 -29.48
C CYS A 104 12.70 -1.35 -28.23
N GLY A 105 13.50 -0.30 -28.11
CA GLY A 105 14.37 -0.06 -26.98
C GLY A 105 13.61 0.49 -25.78
N GLY A 106 14.09 0.17 -24.57
CA GLY A 106 13.48 0.61 -23.31
C GLY A 106 12.15 -0.11 -22.98
N VAL A 107 11.80 -1.18 -23.70
CA VAL A 107 10.55 -1.93 -23.48
C VAL A 107 10.73 -3.07 -22.48
N THR A 108 11.91 -3.67 -22.36
CA THR A 108 12.17 -4.78 -21.42
C THR A 108 12.30 -4.30 -19.97
N THR A 109 12.96 -3.16 -19.76
CA THR A 109 13.23 -2.60 -18.43
C THR A 109 11.95 -2.36 -17.61
N PRO A 110 10.87 -1.75 -18.16
CA PRO A 110 9.60 -1.61 -17.45
C PRO A 110 8.99 -2.93 -16.95
N PHE A 111 9.15 -4.03 -17.67
CA PHE A 111 8.59 -5.34 -17.28
C PHE A 111 9.42 -6.00 -16.18
N GLU A 112 10.74 -5.89 -16.26
CA GLU A 112 11.65 -6.35 -15.20
C GLU A 112 11.42 -5.58 -13.91
N GLU A 113 11.29 -4.26 -14.01
CA GLU A 113 10.98 -3.38 -12.88
C GLU A 113 9.59 -3.65 -12.30
N ALA A 114 8.58 -3.89 -13.14
CA ALA A 114 7.25 -4.30 -12.67
C ALA A 114 7.31 -5.59 -11.85
N THR A 115 8.01 -6.62 -12.36
CA THR A 115 8.16 -7.90 -11.67
C THR A 115 8.94 -7.74 -10.35
N LYS A 116 9.99 -6.91 -10.36
CA LYS A 116 10.76 -6.58 -9.16
C LYS A 116 9.89 -5.86 -8.12
N ALA A 117 9.09 -4.88 -8.54
CA ALA A 117 8.20 -4.13 -7.66
C ALA A 117 7.19 -5.05 -6.95
N VAL A 118 6.58 -6.00 -7.66
CA VAL A 118 5.66 -6.97 -7.05
C VAL A 118 6.38 -7.85 -6.01
N LYS A 119 7.60 -8.32 -6.32
CA LYS A 119 8.40 -9.12 -5.37
C LYS A 119 8.82 -8.32 -4.13
N GLU A 120 9.18 -7.05 -4.30
CA GLU A 120 9.53 -6.16 -3.20
C GLU A 120 8.32 -5.82 -2.35
N PHE A 121 7.16 -5.60 -2.97
CA PHE A 121 5.90 -5.38 -2.26
C PHE A 121 5.51 -6.60 -1.42
N TRP A 122 5.67 -7.82 -1.93
CA TRP A 122 5.46 -9.05 -1.15
C TRP A 122 6.32 -9.07 0.12
N LYS A 123 7.63 -8.80 -0.02
CA LYS A 123 8.56 -8.76 1.12
C LYS A 123 8.19 -7.64 2.10
N PHE A 124 7.81 -6.48 1.59
CA PHE A 124 7.37 -5.35 2.38
C PHE A 124 6.12 -5.71 3.19
N ASN A 125 5.08 -6.24 2.54
CA ASN A 125 3.80 -6.55 3.20
C ASN A 125 4.02 -7.57 4.33
N TYR A 126 4.79 -8.62 4.05
CA TYR A 126 5.15 -9.59 5.08
C TYR A 126 5.92 -8.93 6.24
N LYS A 127 7.00 -8.19 5.96
CA LYS A 127 7.83 -7.57 7.00
C LYS A 127 7.07 -6.53 7.83
N ALA A 128 6.29 -5.67 7.18
CA ALA A 128 5.52 -4.62 7.84
C ALA A 128 4.55 -5.19 8.87
N VAL A 129 3.89 -6.30 8.53
CA VAL A 129 2.97 -7.00 9.42
C VAL A 129 3.70 -7.60 10.63
N PHE A 130 4.85 -8.25 10.43
CA PHE A 130 5.66 -8.77 11.54
C PHE A 130 6.15 -7.68 12.49
N THR A 131 6.64 -6.57 11.93
CA THR A 131 7.06 -5.41 12.74
C THR A 131 5.89 -4.85 13.53
N HIS A 132 4.72 -4.71 12.90
CA HIS A 132 3.53 -4.21 13.58
C HIS A 132 3.07 -5.08 14.75
N VAL A 133 3.08 -6.40 14.57
CA VAL A 133 2.74 -7.34 15.64
C VAL A 133 3.70 -7.21 16.81
N HIS A 134 5.00 -7.18 16.53
CA HIS A 134 6.04 -7.05 17.55
C HIS A 134 5.92 -5.72 18.32
N ASP A 135 5.67 -4.62 17.62
CA ASP A 135 5.52 -3.30 18.23
C ASP A 135 4.26 -3.19 19.12
N MET A 136 3.22 -3.97 18.81
CA MET A 136 1.97 -3.98 19.56
C MET A 136 1.89 -5.03 20.69
N SER A 137 2.55 -6.17 20.53
CA SER A 137 2.54 -7.25 21.53
C SER A 137 3.44 -6.94 22.72
N ASP A 138 4.51 -6.18 22.49
CA ASP A 138 5.54 -5.98 23.49
C ASP A 138 5.25 -4.75 24.36
N ILE A 139 5.71 -4.83 25.62
CA ILE A 139 5.69 -3.68 26.51
C ILE A 139 6.77 -2.71 26.02
N PRO A 140 6.45 -1.44 25.70
CA PRO A 140 7.44 -0.48 25.27
C PRO A 140 8.54 -0.31 26.34
N ASN A 141 9.81 -0.27 25.92
CA ASN A 141 10.92 0.02 26.83
C ASN A 141 10.69 1.39 27.50
N GLY A 142 10.57 1.40 28.82
CA GLY A 142 10.27 2.61 29.60
C GLY A 142 8.77 2.90 29.82
N TRP A 143 7.89 1.92 29.57
CA TRP A 143 6.46 2.06 29.88
C TRP A 143 6.22 2.30 31.38
N ASP A 144 5.41 3.30 31.68
CA ASP A 144 5.08 3.76 33.03
C ASP A 144 3.84 3.05 33.64
N GLY A 145 3.33 2.02 32.95
CA GLY A 145 2.14 1.28 33.35
C GLY A 145 0.81 1.97 33.04
N ARG A 146 0.82 3.12 32.34
CA ARG A 146 -0.44 3.79 31.97
C ARG A 146 -1.21 3.00 30.92
N VAL A 147 -2.50 2.82 31.18
CA VAL A 147 -3.47 2.24 30.25
C VAL A 147 -4.19 3.38 29.53
N TYR A 148 -4.15 3.38 28.21
CA TYR A 148 -4.87 4.34 27.39
C TYR A 148 -6.34 3.95 27.31
N GLU A 149 -7.21 4.78 27.89
CA GLU A 149 -8.64 4.58 27.86
C GLU A 149 -9.36 5.82 27.37
N ILE A 150 -10.29 5.63 26.43
CA ILE A 150 -11.15 6.71 25.92
C ILE A 150 -12.56 6.49 26.48
N PRO A 151 -13.13 7.48 27.18
CA PRO A 151 -14.52 7.43 27.60
C PRO A 151 -15.43 7.50 26.37
N LEU A 152 -16.07 6.37 25.99
CA LEU A 152 -16.89 6.25 24.79
C LEU A 152 -17.99 7.32 24.69
N HIS A 153 -18.58 7.72 25.81
CA HIS A 153 -19.60 8.77 25.82
C HIS A 153 -19.07 10.08 25.21
N LYS A 154 -17.81 10.47 25.44
CA LYS A 154 -17.23 11.69 24.86
C LYS A 154 -17.06 11.59 23.35
N VAL A 155 -16.79 10.39 22.82
CA VAL A 155 -16.70 10.14 21.38
C VAL A 155 -18.08 10.28 20.73
N PHE A 156 -19.12 9.71 21.34
CA PHE A 156 -20.49 9.84 20.84
C PHE A 156 -20.99 11.28 20.89
N TRP A 157 -20.73 12.02 21.98
CA TRP A 157 -21.04 13.45 22.06
C TRP A 157 -20.29 14.27 20.99
N GLY A 158 -19.00 13.98 20.78
CA GLY A 158 -18.21 14.63 19.73
C GLY A 158 -18.80 14.40 18.34
N LEU A 159 -19.10 13.14 17.99
CA LEU A 159 -19.74 12.79 16.72
C LEU A 159 -21.10 13.48 16.57
N ALA A 160 -21.94 13.45 17.61
CA ALA A 160 -23.26 14.10 17.58
C ALA A 160 -23.18 15.61 17.32
N ILE A 161 -22.18 16.30 17.89
CA ILE A 161 -21.94 17.73 17.65
C ILE A 161 -21.39 17.98 16.25
N THR A 162 -20.62 17.06 15.68
CA THR A 162 -20.01 17.24 14.35
C THR A 162 -21.02 17.06 13.22
N PHE A 163 -22.08 16.28 13.46
CA PHE A 163 -23.14 15.99 12.49
C PHE A 163 -24.43 16.80 12.70
N TRP A 164 -24.45 17.73 13.66
CA TRP A 164 -25.57 18.64 13.92
C TRP A 164 -25.18 20.07 13.57
#